data_AF-A0A067DU60-F1
#
_entry.id   AF-A0A067DU60-F1
#
_cell.length_a   1.000
_cell.length_b   1.000
_cell.length_c   1.000
_cell.angle_alpha   90.00
_cell.angle_beta   90.00
_cell.angle_gamma   90.00
#
_symmetry.space_group_name_H-M   'P 1'
#
loop_
_entity.id
_entity.type
_entity.pdbx_description
1 polymer ?
#
loop_
_entity_poly.entity_id
_entity_poly.type
_entity_poly.pdbx_seq_one_letter_code
_entity_poly.pdbx_strand_id
1 'polypeptide(L)'
;MIAQSRSSSNFLPCLPPKPKAKVTRIRALSADAGHDRPPSSSEGKNPLTAVMDVPRNIWRRTLRPLSDFGFGRRSVWEGGVGLFLVSGTVLLALSLAWLRGFQLRSKFRKYLAVFEFSQACGICTGTPVRIRGVTVGNVIRVNPSLKSIEAVVEVEDEKTVIPQNALVEVNQSGLLMETLIDITPRDPIPTPTVGPLDPECVREGLIMCDRQKMKGHQGVSLDELVGIVTRLGREMEGIGITNSYLLAERVSSVIEEARPLLTKIQAMAEDVQPLLAEVRDSGLLKEVESLTRSLTQASEDL
;
A
#
# COMPACT_ATOMS: atom_id res chain seq x y z
N MET A 1 38.41 -26.75 37.56
CA MET A 1 37.74 -25.54 38.11
C MET A 1 36.27 -25.65 37.70
N ILE A 2 35.42 -26.25 38.56
CA ILE A 2 34.49 -25.61 39.53
C ILE A 2 33.34 -24.91 38.75
N ALA A 3 32.02 -25.17 38.92
CA ALA A 3 31.25 -25.77 40.01
C ALA A 3 29.91 -26.39 39.52
N GLN A 4 29.49 -27.44 40.21
CA GLN A 4 28.10 -27.88 40.37
C GLN A 4 27.35 -26.96 41.36
N SER A 5 26.02 -26.90 41.26
CA SER A 5 25.15 -26.43 42.35
C SER A 5 23.92 -27.34 42.46
N ARG A 6 23.85 -28.07 43.57
CA ARG A 6 22.69 -28.75 44.16
C ARG A 6 22.14 -27.87 45.29
N SER A 7 20.82 -27.82 45.47
CA SER A 7 20.15 -27.57 46.77
C SER A 7 18.66 -27.91 46.60
N SER A 8 18.10 -29.00 47.15
CA SER A 8 17.78 -29.37 48.55
C SER A 8 16.42 -28.87 49.05
N SER A 9 15.63 -29.83 49.56
CA SER A 9 14.28 -29.78 50.13
C SER A 9 14.18 -29.12 51.50
N ASN A 10 12.95 -28.79 51.95
CA ASN A 10 12.39 -28.92 53.34
C ASN A 10 10.85 -28.65 53.27
N PHE A 11 9.93 -29.58 53.60
CA PHE A 11 9.42 -30.11 54.90
C PHE A 11 8.38 -29.24 55.68
N LEU A 12 7.07 -29.61 55.55
CA LEU A 12 5.94 -29.80 56.52
C LEU A 12 5.55 -28.75 57.61
N PRO A 13 4.24 -28.64 58.05
CA PRO A 13 3.55 -29.64 58.93
C PRO A 13 1.99 -29.81 58.88
N CYS A 14 1.55 -31.06 59.17
CA CYS A 14 0.45 -31.60 60.03
C CYS A 14 -0.64 -30.67 60.65
N LEU A 15 -1.98 -30.95 60.68
CA LEU A 15 -2.78 -31.88 61.57
C LEU A 15 -4.35 -31.83 61.27
N PRO A 16 -5.22 -32.71 61.87
CA PRO A 16 -6.60 -33.10 61.43
C PRO A 16 -7.78 -32.49 62.25
N PRO A 17 -9.08 -32.83 61.97
CA PRO A 17 -9.81 -33.84 62.78
C PRO A 17 -10.95 -34.67 62.08
N LYS A 18 -11.44 -35.71 62.77
CA LYS A 18 -12.58 -36.65 62.49
C LYS A 18 -13.95 -36.13 63.08
N PRO A 19 -15.03 -36.94 63.27
CA PRO A 19 -15.96 -37.68 62.38
C PRO A 19 -17.49 -37.47 62.70
N LYS A 20 -18.36 -38.33 62.10
CA LYS A 20 -19.79 -38.70 62.41
C LYS A 20 -20.84 -37.99 61.52
N ALA A 21 -21.92 -38.61 61.03
CA ALA A 21 -22.78 -39.63 61.66
C ALA A 21 -23.46 -40.59 60.65
N LYS A 22 -23.70 -41.82 61.12
CA LYS A 22 -24.68 -42.78 60.59
C LYS A 22 -26.09 -42.26 60.84
N VAL A 23 -26.97 -42.40 59.85
CA VAL A 23 -28.42 -42.59 60.11
C VAL A 23 -28.91 -43.73 59.22
N THR A 24 -29.31 -44.80 59.89
CA THR A 24 -30.08 -45.92 59.34
C THR A 24 -31.52 -45.75 59.81
N ARG A 25 -32.52 -45.81 58.92
CA ARG A 25 -33.91 -46.13 59.30
C ARG A 25 -34.65 -46.72 58.08
N ILE A 26 -34.71 -48.04 58.00
CA ILE A 26 -35.86 -48.94 58.33
C ILE A 26 -36.96 -48.91 57.26
N ARG A 27 -37.06 -50.06 56.60
CA ARG A 27 -38.11 -50.52 55.69
C ARG A 27 -39.29 -51.05 56.53
N ALA A 28 -40.52 -50.63 56.21
CA ALA A 28 -41.75 -51.28 56.66
C ALA A 28 -42.42 -51.97 55.47
N LEU A 29 -43.01 -53.13 55.72
CA LEU A 29 -43.68 -54.03 54.78
C LEU A 29 -45.05 -54.40 55.36
N SER A 30 -46.02 -54.66 54.47
CA SER A 30 -47.34 -55.28 54.71
C SER A 30 -48.43 -54.32 55.21
N ALA A 31 -49.70 -54.36 54.78
CA ALA A 31 -50.50 -55.44 54.20
C ALA A 31 -51.61 -54.93 53.25
N ASP A 32 -52.16 -55.89 52.52
CA ASP A 32 -53.17 -55.87 51.45
C ASP A 32 -54.63 -55.69 51.94
N ALA A 33 -55.49 -55.11 51.09
CA ALA A 33 -56.93 -55.43 50.95
C ALA A 33 -57.64 -54.55 49.88
N GLY A 34 -58.14 -55.20 48.82
CA GLY A 34 -59.52 -54.97 48.32
C GLY A 34 -59.78 -54.02 47.13
N HIS A 35 -59.86 -54.62 45.92
CA HIS A 35 -60.83 -54.42 44.82
C HIS A 35 -61.26 -53.01 44.34
N ASP A 36 -60.93 -52.65 43.09
CA ASP A 36 -61.86 -52.62 41.93
C ASP A 36 -61.16 -52.09 40.65
N ARG A 37 -61.62 -52.53 39.46
CA ARG A 37 -61.00 -52.31 38.13
C ARG A 37 -61.73 -51.18 37.32
N PRO A 38 -61.29 -50.82 36.10
CA PRO A 38 -60.57 -49.59 35.68
C PRO A 38 -61.50 -48.57 34.94
N PRO A 39 -61.04 -47.40 34.40
CA PRO A 39 -60.33 -47.32 33.10
C PRO A 39 -59.34 -46.12 32.95
N SER A 40 -58.81 -45.91 31.73
CA SER A 40 -58.07 -44.73 31.21
C SER A 40 -56.55 -44.69 31.51
N SER A 41 -55.68 -44.99 30.54
CA SER A 41 -55.19 -44.19 29.40
C SER A 41 -54.04 -43.23 29.75
N SER A 42 -53.02 -43.24 28.89
CA SER A 42 -51.95 -42.23 28.69
C SER A 42 -51.08 -41.90 29.92
N GLU A 43 -49.85 -42.40 29.98
CA GLU A 43 -48.69 -41.74 29.37
C GLU A 43 -48.32 -40.44 30.10
N GLY A 44 -47.31 -40.56 30.95
CA GLY A 44 -46.62 -39.46 31.62
C GLY A 44 -45.19 -39.85 31.90
N LYS A 45 -44.53 -40.52 30.94
CA LYS A 45 -43.08 -40.70 30.97
C LYS A 45 -42.46 -39.43 30.43
N ASN A 46 -42.03 -38.56 31.34
CA ASN A 46 -41.33 -37.33 31.04
C ASN A 46 -40.26 -37.56 29.95
N PRO A 47 -40.35 -36.94 28.76
CA PRO A 47 -39.44 -37.21 27.64
C PRO A 47 -37.98 -36.85 27.95
N LEU A 48 -37.76 -36.07 29.01
CA LEU A 48 -36.44 -35.72 29.52
C LEU A 48 -35.74 -36.86 30.27
N THR A 49 -36.47 -37.84 30.83
CA THR A 49 -35.81 -39.00 31.48
C THR A 49 -35.26 -39.98 30.45
N ALA A 50 -35.95 -40.12 29.31
CA ALA A 50 -35.47 -40.94 28.19
C ALA A 50 -34.17 -40.37 27.57
N VAL A 51 -34.07 -39.05 27.42
CA VAL A 51 -32.85 -38.40 26.86
C VAL A 51 -31.66 -38.46 27.84
N MET A 52 -31.90 -38.46 29.16
CA MET A 52 -30.83 -38.57 30.17
C MET A 52 -30.35 -40.00 30.43
N ASP A 53 -31.18 -41.02 30.20
CA ASP A 53 -30.79 -42.43 30.42
C ASP A 53 -30.04 -43.06 29.23
N VAL A 54 -30.21 -42.50 28.04
CA VAL A 54 -29.50 -42.93 26.82
C VAL A 54 -27.97 -42.81 26.97
N PRO A 55 -27.38 -41.68 27.39
CA PRO A 55 -25.93 -41.60 27.58
C PRO A 55 -25.45 -42.53 28.70
N ARG A 56 -26.24 -42.72 29.77
CA ARG A 56 -25.82 -43.47 30.96
C ARG A 56 -25.80 -44.99 30.74
N ASN A 57 -26.71 -45.52 29.93
CA ASN A 57 -26.77 -46.95 29.60
C ASN A 57 -25.75 -47.32 28.51
N ILE A 58 -25.48 -46.42 27.58
CA ILE A 58 -24.42 -46.59 26.56
C ILE A 58 -23.05 -46.57 27.23
N TRP A 59 -22.80 -45.60 28.13
CA TRP A 59 -21.53 -45.49 28.87
C TRP A 59 -21.24 -46.73 29.73
N ARG A 60 -22.28 -47.34 30.32
CA ARG A 60 -22.14 -48.59 31.09
C ARG A 60 -21.82 -49.80 30.20
N ARG A 61 -22.31 -49.85 28.96
CA ARG A 61 -21.99 -50.92 28.01
C ARG A 61 -20.59 -50.77 27.42
N THR A 62 -20.14 -49.56 27.14
CA THR A 62 -18.81 -49.31 26.58
C THR A 62 -17.68 -49.41 27.60
N LEU A 63 -17.94 -49.18 28.89
CA LEU A 63 -16.91 -49.29 29.93
C LEU A 63 -16.73 -50.67 30.57
N ARG A 64 -17.71 -51.57 30.45
CA ARG A 64 -17.60 -52.95 30.94
C ARG A 64 -16.39 -53.71 30.38
N PRO A 65 -16.08 -53.69 29.07
CA PRO A 65 -14.89 -54.36 28.55
C PRO A 65 -13.58 -53.66 28.95
N LEU A 66 -13.62 -52.35 29.27
CA LEU A 66 -12.44 -51.59 29.70
C LEU A 66 -12.11 -51.85 31.18
N SER A 67 -13.10 -52.14 32.02
CA SER A 67 -12.87 -52.51 33.42
C SER A 67 -12.22 -53.89 33.60
N ASP A 68 -12.34 -54.80 32.62
CA ASP A 68 -11.70 -56.12 32.65
C ASP A 68 -10.17 -56.04 32.51
N PHE A 69 -9.64 -54.90 32.05
CA PHE A 69 -8.20 -54.62 31.99
C PHE A 69 -7.63 -54.02 33.30
N GLY A 70 -8.39 -54.00 34.39
CA GLY A 70 -7.91 -53.56 35.71
C GLY A 70 -7.95 -52.05 35.98
N PHE A 71 -8.54 -51.27 35.07
CA PHE A 71 -8.69 -49.82 35.24
C PHE A 71 -9.91 -49.47 36.10
N GLY A 72 -9.68 -48.91 37.30
CA GLY A 72 -10.73 -48.45 38.21
C GLY A 72 -11.51 -47.24 37.68
N ARG A 73 -12.75 -47.03 38.14
CA ARG A 73 -13.62 -45.91 37.69
C ARG A 73 -12.96 -44.52 37.77
N ARG A 74 -12.05 -44.28 38.72
CA ARG A 74 -11.29 -43.03 38.84
C ARG A 74 -10.23 -42.89 37.75
N SER A 75 -9.50 -43.97 37.44
CA SER A 75 -8.47 -43.99 36.39
C SER A 75 -9.04 -43.78 34.98
N VAL A 76 -10.26 -44.27 34.70
CA VAL A 76 -10.94 -44.00 33.42
C VAL A 76 -11.29 -42.51 33.30
N TRP A 77 -11.67 -41.87 34.40
CA TRP A 77 -11.99 -40.43 34.41
C TRP A 77 -10.72 -39.57 34.25
N GLU A 78 -9.64 -39.93 34.94
CA GLU A 78 -8.32 -39.28 34.81
C GLU A 78 -7.73 -39.43 33.40
N GLY A 79 -7.81 -40.63 32.80
CA GLY A 79 -7.38 -40.85 31.41
C GLY A 79 -8.27 -40.15 30.38
N GLY A 80 -9.57 -40.02 30.66
CA GLY A 80 -10.51 -39.28 29.81
C GLY A 80 -10.19 -37.79 29.71
N VAL A 81 -9.78 -37.16 30.82
CA VAL A 81 -9.36 -35.74 30.82
C VAL A 81 -8.07 -35.55 30.02
N GLY A 82 -7.11 -36.47 30.17
CA GLY A 82 -5.87 -36.46 29.38
C GLY A 82 -6.12 -36.59 27.88
N LEU A 83 -6.96 -37.56 27.48
CA LEU A 83 -7.33 -37.74 26.07
C LEU A 83 -8.10 -36.53 25.51
N PHE A 84 -8.98 -35.92 26.33
CA PHE A 84 -9.69 -34.70 25.93
C PHE A 84 -8.75 -33.52 25.68
N LEU A 85 -7.77 -33.31 26.56
CA LEU A 85 -6.74 -32.28 26.39
C LEU A 85 -5.93 -32.51 25.12
N VAL A 86 -5.40 -33.72 24.92
CA VAL A 86 -4.61 -34.07 23.74
C VAL A 86 -5.44 -33.91 22.46
N SER A 87 -6.66 -34.44 22.44
CA SER A 87 -7.57 -34.31 21.29
C SER A 87 -7.92 -32.86 21.01
N GLY A 88 -8.17 -32.05 22.05
CA GLY A 88 -8.47 -30.64 21.94
C GLY A 88 -7.31 -29.85 21.35
N THR A 89 -6.08 -30.12 21.81
CA THR A 89 -4.86 -29.48 21.27
C THR A 89 -4.64 -29.85 19.80
N VAL A 90 -4.85 -31.13 19.43
CA VAL A 90 -4.71 -31.58 18.03
C VAL A 90 -5.75 -30.90 17.12
N LEU A 91 -7.02 -30.87 17.53
CA LEU A 91 -8.09 -30.20 16.78
C LEU A 91 -7.82 -28.69 16.62
N LEU A 92 -7.36 -28.03 17.70
CA LEU A 92 -7.02 -26.62 17.66
C LEU A 92 -5.84 -26.35 16.72
N ALA A 93 -4.79 -27.17 16.77
CA ALA A 93 -3.64 -27.04 15.88
C ALA A 93 -4.03 -27.23 14.41
N LEU A 94 -4.88 -28.22 14.10
CA LEU A 94 -5.40 -28.44 12.75
C LEU A 94 -6.27 -27.27 12.28
N SER A 95 -7.14 -26.75 13.14
CA SER A 95 -7.97 -25.58 12.83
C SER A 95 -7.12 -24.34 12.53
N LEU A 96 -6.11 -24.06 13.36
CA LEU A 96 -5.20 -22.94 13.14
C LEU A 96 -4.37 -23.11 11.87
N ALA A 97 -3.89 -24.33 11.58
CA ALA A 97 -3.20 -24.64 10.33
C ALA A 97 -4.12 -24.44 9.11
N TRP A 98 -5.39 -24.84 9.20
CA TRP A 98 -6.39 -24.64 8.15
C TRP A 98 -6.71 -23.16 7.92
N LEU A 99 -6.93 -22.39 8.99
CA LEU A 99 -7.17 -20.94 8.95
C LEU A 99 -5.99 -20.19 8.34
N ARG A 100 -4.75 -20.53 8.76
CA ARG A 100 -3.55 -20.00 8.12
C ARG A 100 -3.49 -20.39 6.65
N GLY A 101 -3.71 -21.66 6.33
CA GLY A 101 -3.66 -22.17 4.96
C GLY A 101 -4.64 -21.45 4.03
N PHE A 102 -5.88 -21.18 4.46
CA PHE A 102 -6.88 -20.51 3.64
C PHE A 102 -6.57 -19.01 3.44
N GLN A 103 -6.21 -18.30 4.50
CA GLN A 103 -5.82 -16.88 4.44
C GLN A 103 -4.54 -16.68 3.62
N LEU A 104 -3.56 -17.57 3.78
CA LEU A 104 -2.32 -17.55 3.00
C LEU A 104 -2.52 -18.09 1.58
N ARG A 105 -3.54 -18.87 1.26
CA ARG A 105 -3.75 -19.29 -0.13
C ARG A 105 -4.33 -18.16 -0.98
N SER A 106 -5.23 -17.36 -0.41
CA SER A 106 -5.87 -16.25 -1.14
C SER A 106 -4.98 -15.02 -1.29
N LYS A 107 -4.04 -14.76 -0.37
CA LYS A 107 -3.16 -13.58 -0.43
C LYS A 107 -1.86 -13.78 -1.22
N PHE A 108 -1.61 -14.99 -1.73
CA PHE A 108 -0.29 -15.37 -2.27
C PHE A 108 -0.34 -15.79 -3.73
N ARG A 109 -1.47 -15.60 -4.41
CA ARG A 109 -1.54 -15.78 -5.86
C ARG A 109 -1.06 -14.51 -6.55
N LYS A 110 0.26 -14.41 -6.61
CA LYS A 110 0.99 -13.38 -7.32
C LYS A 110 1.16 -13.79 -8.77
N TYR A 111 1.22 -12.81 -9.66
CA TYR A 111 1.58 -13.03 -11.05
C TYR A 111 2.68 -12.05 -11.45
N LEU A 112 3.40 -12.39 -12.51
CA LEU A 112 4.48 -11.59 -13.04
C LEU A 112 4.00 -10.77 -14.24
N ALA A 113 4.36 -9.50 -14.29
CA ALA A 113 4.20 -8.67 -15.48
C ALA A 113 5.58 -8.19 -15.92
N VAL A 114 5.82 -8.11 -17.23
CA VAL A 114 7.10 -7.62 -17.77
C VAL A 114 6.85 -6.33 -18.51
N PHE A 115 7.48 -5.25 -18.06
CA PHE A 115 7.43 -3.95 -18.72
C PHE A 115 8.73 -3.65 -19.45
N GLU A 116 8.63 -3.36 -20.74
CA GLU A 116 9.76 -3.00 -21.58
C GLU A 116 9.85 -1.48 -21.71
N PHE A 117 10.95 -0.89 -21.26
CA PHE A 117 11.22 0.54 -21.33
C PHE A 117 12.40 0.82 -22.26
N SER A 118 12.38 1.95 -22.97
CA SER A 118 13.56 2.43 -23.71
C SER A 118 14.64 3.00 -22.78
N GLN A 119 14.24 3.57 -21.64
CA GLN A 119 15.13 4.23 -20.70
C GLN A 119 14.74 3.90 -19.26
N ALA A 120 15.74 3.68 -18.41
CA ALA A 120 15.55 3.06 -17.10
C ALA A 120 15.22 4.05 -15.97
N CYS A 121 15.42 5.37 -16.11
CA CYS A 121 15.07 6.41 -15.12
C CYS A 121 15.27 6.04 -13.62
N GLY A 122 16.32 5.27 -13.30
CA GLY A 122 16.60 4.81 -11.93
C GLY A 122 15.81 3.61 -11.42
N ILE A 123 15.11 2.84 -12.27
CA ILE A 123 14.38 1.62 -11.87
C ILE A 123 15.36 0.63 -11.22
N CYS A 124 15.02 0.21 -10.01
CA CYS A 124 15.77 -0.74 -9.22
C CYS A 124 14.86 -1.88 -8.75
N THR A 125 15.46 -2.95 -8.25
CA THR A 125 14.72 -3.98 -7.51
C THR A 125 14.07 -3.34 -6.28
N GLY A 126 12.78 -3.57 -6.08
CA GLY A 126 11.98 -2.94 -5.03
C GLY A 126 11.29 -1.64 -5.45
N THR A 127 11.49 -1.15 -6.68
CA THR A 127 10.72 -0.01 -7.21
C THR A 127 9.22 -0.33 -7.14
N PRO A 128 8.41 0.52 -6.49
CA PRO A 128 6.99 0.28 -6.32
C PRO A 128 6.25 0.50 -7.64
N VAL A 129 5.27 -0.36 -7.90
CA VAL A 129 4.36 -0.27 -9.04
C VAL A 129 3.00 0.12 -8.53
N ARG A 130 2.42 1.17 -9.12
CA ARG A 130 1.15 1.74 -8.71
C ARG A 130 0.14 1.74 -9.84
N ILE A 131 -1.12 1.58 -9.48
CA ILE A 131 -2.26 1.84 -10.38
C ILE A 131 -3.03 2.99 -9.78
N ARG A 132 -3.13 4.12 -10.50
CA ARG A 132 -3.85 5.32 -10.02
C ARG A 132 -3.43 5.74 -8.60
N GLY A 133 -2.14 5.67 -8.30
CA GLY A 133 -1.58 6.06 -7.00
C GLY A 133 -1.60 4.99 -5.89
N VAL A 134 -2.22 3.82 -6.10
CA VAL A 134 -2.23 2.72 -5.12
C VAL A 134 -1.14 1.70 -5.48
N THR A 135 -0.29 1.33 -4.52
CA THR A 135 0.73 0.29 -4.72
C THR A 135 0.09 -1.07 -4.91
N VAL A 136 0.44 -1.74 -6.01
CA VAL A 136 -0.11 -3.06 -6.39
C VAL A 136 0.94 -4.15 -6.50
N GLY A 137 2.22 -3.77 -6.50
CA GLY A 137 3.32 -4.68 -6.72
C GLY A 137 4.68 -3.98 -6.67
N ASN A 138 5.73 -4.74 -6.87
CA ASN A 138 7.10 -4.26 -6.85
C ASN A 138 7.94 -4.90 -7.96
N VAL A 139 8.95 -4.19 -8.44
CA VAL A 139 9.94 -4.74 -9.38
C VAL A 139 10.81 -5.77 -8.66
N ILE A 140 10.80 -7.02 -9.09
CA ILE A 140 11.64 -8.08 -8.51
C ILE A 140 12.98 -8.22 -9.23
N ARG A 141 13.04 -7.84 -10.51
CA ARG A 141 14.24 -7.99 -11.34
C ARG A 141 14.22 -7.00 -12.48
N VAL A 142 15.40 -6.49 -12.84
CA VAL A 142 15.60 -5.62 -14.01
C VAL A 142 16.63 -6.30 -14.91
N ASN A 143 16.27 -6.51 -16.17
CA ASN A 143 17.17 -7.04 -17.20
C ASN A 143 17.50 -5.93 -18.21
N PRO A 144 18.69 -5.34 -18.13
CA PRO A 144 19.12 -4.40 -19.15
C PRO A 144 19.48 -5.13 -20.45
N SER A 145 19.02 -4.60 -21.58
CA SER A 145 19.46 -4.98 -22.94
C SER A 145 19.93 -3.72 -23.68
N LEU A 146 20.67 -3.90 -24.77
CA LEU A 146 21.22 -2.79 -25.56
C LEU A 146 20.13 -1.90 -26.19
N LYS A 147 18.95 -2.48 -26.45
CA LYS A 147 17.83 -1.80 -27.10
C LYS A 147 16.77 -1.31 -26.11
N SER A 148 16.57 -2.02 -25.02
CA SER A 148 15.51 -1.79 -24.05
C SER A 148 15.84 -2.41 -22.70
N ILE A 149 15.15 -1.99 -21.65
CA ILE A 149 15.23 -2.56 -20.31
C ILE A 149 13.93 -3.29 -20.02
N GLU A 150 14.02 -4.55 -19.59
CA GLU A 150 12.86 -5.33 -19.14
C GLU A 150 12.79 -5.30 -17.61
N ALA A 151 11.77 -4.65 -17.06
CA ALA A 151 11.45 -4.69 -15.64
C ALA A 151 10.43 -5.80 -15.37
N VAL A 152 10.83 -6.80 -14.59
CA VAL A 152 9.95 -7.88 -14.14
C VAL A 152 9.31 -7.45 -12.83
N VAL A 153 8.00 -7.30 -12.85
CA VAL A 153 7.15 -6.84 -11.74
C VAL A 153 6.39 -8.03 -11.18
N GLU A 154 6.38 -8.13 -9.87
CA GLU A 154 5.50 -9.05 -9.15
C GLU A 154 4.28 -8.27 -8.64
N VAL A 155 3.09 -8.65 -9.10
CA VAL A 155 1.82 -8.09 -8.64
C VAL A 155 1.31 -8.91 -7.46
N GLU A 156 0.89 -8.24 -6.40
CA GLU A 156 0.59 -8.88 -5.10
C GLU A 156 -0.69 -9.72 -5.10
N ASP A 157 -1.68 -9.38 -5.93
CA ASP A 157 -3.00 -10.03 -5.95
C ASP A 157 -3.46 -10.31 -7.39
N GLU A 158 -3.94 -11.53 -7.65
CA GLU A 158 -4.59 -11.94 -8.91
C GLU A 158 -5.87 -11.16 -9.23
N LYS A 159 -6.49 -10.55 -8.21
CA LYS A 159 -7.66 -9.65 -8.37
C LYS A 159 -7.28 -8.29 -8.95
N THR A 160 -6.02 -7.90 -8.83
CA THR A 160 -5.53 -6.64 -9.40
C THR A 160 -5.22 -6.85 -10.87
N VAL A 161 -6.18 -6.48 -11.71
CA VAL A 161 -6.09 -6.63 -13.16
C VAL A 161 -5.45 -5.39 -13.77
N ILE A 162 -4.43 -5.59 -14.59
CA ILE A 162 -3.81 -4.54 -15.42
C ILE A 162 -4.36 -4.66 -16.85
N PRO A 163 -5.14 -3.68 -17.35
CA PRO A 163 -5.62 -3.68 -18.73
C PRO A 163 -4.48 -3.58 -19.75
N GLN A 164 -4.61 -4.23 -20.91
CA GLN A 164 -3.60 -4.12 -21.99
C GLN A 164 -3.52 -2.71 -22.60
N ASN A 165 -4.60 -1.95 -22.53
CA ASN A 165 -4.64 -0.56 -23.02
C ASN A 165 -4.13 0.45 -21.98
N ALA A 166 -3.61 -0.01 -20.83
CA ALA A 166 -3.08 0.88 -19.81
C ALA A 166 -1.78 1.56 -20.29
N LEU A 167 -1.65 2.84 -19.97
CA LEU A 167 -0.41 3.57 -20.15
C LEU A 167 0.50 3.27 -18.94
N VAL A 168 1.64 2.64 -19.20
CA VAL A 168 2.66 2.40 -18.18
C VAL A 168 3.75 3.44 -18.33
N GLU A 169 3.99 4.22 -17.29
CA GLU A 169 5.01 5.27 -17.27
C GLU A 169 5.95 5.09 -16.09
N VAL A 170 7.25 5.31 -16.34
CA VAL A 170 8.22 5.44 -15.26
C VAL A 170 8.35 6.91 -14.92
N ASN A 171 7.94 7.25 -13.71
CA ASN A 171 8.01 8.59 -13.17
C ASN A 171 9.03 8.65 -12.05
N GLN A 172 9.68 9.79 -11.91
CA GLN A 172 10.51 10.11 -10.76
C GLN A 172 9.80 11.20 -9.99
N SER A 173 9.48 10.97 -8.72
CA SER A 173 8.67 11.89 -7.92
C SER A 173 9.19 12.00 -6.49
N GLY A 174 8.79 13.08 -5.82
CA GLY A 174 9.20 13.39 -4.46
C GLY A 174 10.54 14.12 -4.38
N LEU A 175 10.81 14.72 -3.21
CA LEU A 175 12.05 15.45 -2.93
C LEU A 175 13.29 14.54 -2.95
N LEU A 176 13.09 13.25 -2.71
CA LEU A 176 14.14 12.23 -2.66
C LEU A 176 14.34 11.50 -4.00
N MET A 177 13.75 12.02 -5.09
CA MET A 177 14.01 11.47 -6.43
C MET A 177 13.63 9.99 -6.56
N GLU A 178 12.54 9.57 -5.92
CA GLU A 178 12.10 8.16 -5.92
C GLU A 178 11.52 7.78 -7.28
N THR A 179 12.07 6.72 -7.87
CA THR A 179 11.53 6.14 -9.11
C THR A 179 10.32 5.27 -8.77
N LEU A 180 9.22 5.48 -9.51
CA LEU A 180 7.99 4.71 -9.41
C LEU A 180 7.47 4.37 -10.80
N ILE A 181 6.81 3.21 -10.93
CA ILE A 181 6.11 2.83 -12.16
C ILE A 181 4.63 3.10 -11.92
N ASP A 182 4.06 4.03 -12.67
CA ASP A 182 2.62 4.33 -12.61
C ASP A 182 1.90 3.74 -13.81
N ILE A 183 0.78 3.09 -13.54
CA ILE A 183 -0.06 2.43 -14.52
C ILE A 183 -1.39 3.18 -14.53
N THR A 184 -1.69 3.78 -15.67
CA THR A 184 -2.93 4.53 -15.90
C THR A 184 -3.80 3.79 -16.91
N PRO A 185 -4.85 3.08 -16.46
CA PRO A 185 -5.83 2.47 -17.35
C PRO A 185 -6.50 3.51 -18.24
N ARG A 186 -6.57 3.25 -19.54
CA ARG A 186 -7.30 4.09 -20.50
C ARG A 186 -8.74 3.61 -20.64
N ASP A 187 -9.64 4.55 -20.88
CA ASP A 187 -11.03 4.21 -21.18
C ASP A 187 -11.17 3.70 -22.62
N PRO A 188 -12.03 2.69 -22.87
CA PRO A 188 -12.85 1.98 -21.88
C PRO A 188 -12.02 0.99 -21.04
N ILE A 189 -12.32 0.89 -19.75
CA ILE A 189 -11.74 -0.12 -18.86
C ILE A 189 -12.40 -1.47 -19.17
N PRO A 190 -11.64 -2.48 -19.65
CA PRO A 190 -12.21 -3.78 -19.94
C PRO A 190 -12.63 -4.50 -18.66
N THR A 191 -13.75 -5.21 -18.72
CA THR A 191 -14.18 -6.14 -17.67
C THR A 191 -13.82 -7.56 -18.11
N PRO A 192 -12.71 -8.14 -17.61
CA PRO A 192 -12.30 -9.46 -18.04
C PRO A 192 -13.24 -10.54 -17.53
N THR A 193 -13.40 -11.60 -18.31
CA THR A 193 -14.12 -12.80 -17.88
C THR A 193 -13.19 -13.75 -17.13
N VAL A 194 -11.89 -13.74 -17.47
CA VAL A 194 -10.87 -14.63 -16.90
C VAL A 194 -9.78 -13.86 -16.15
N GLY A 195 -9.15 -14.52 -15.17
CA GLY A 195 -8.07 -13.91 -14.36
C GLY A 195 -6.70 -13.94 -15.06
N PRO A 196 -5.70 -13.19 -14.55
CA PRO A 196 -4.36 -13.09 -15.16
C PRO A 196 -3.54 -14.40 -15.13
N LEU A 197 -3.90 -15.33 -14.25
CA LEU A 197 -3.28 -16.66 -14.11
C LEU A 197 -3.99 -17.77 -14.91
N ASP A 198 -5.12 -17.44 -15.55
CA ASP A 198 -5.92 -18.41 -16.30
C ASP A 198 -5.29 -18.70 -17.68
N PRO A 199 -5.25 -19.97 -18.15
CA PRO A 199 -4.76 -20.30 -19.48
C PRO A 199 -5.51 -19.60 -20.62
N GLU A 200 -6.77 -19.21 -20.43
CA GLU A 200 -7.56 -18.53 -21.46
C GLU A 200 -7.31 -17.01 -21.50
N CYS A 201 -6.55 -16.45 -20.54
CA CYS A 201 -6.23 -15.01 -20.49
C CYS A 201 -5.59 -14.50 -21.78
N VAL A 202 -4.67 -15.28 -22.35
CA VAL A 202 -3.96 -14.91 -23.60
C VAL A 202 -4.91 -14.86 -24.80
N ARG A 203 -6.00 -15.64 -24.77
CA ARG A 203 -7.00 -15.65 -25.85
C ARG A 203 -7.94 -14.44 -25.78
N GLU A 204 -8.29 -14.01 -24.56
CA GLU A 204 -9.14 -12.83 -24.35
C GLU A 204 -8.38 -11.55 -24.72
N GLY A 205 -7.09 -11.44 -24.36
CA GLY A 205 -6.22 -10.35 -24.79
C GLY A 205 -6.63 -8.96 -24.29
N LEU A 206 -7.57 -8.86 -23.35
CA LEU A 206 -8.02 -7.59 -22.75
C LEU A 206 -7.12 -7.15 -21.59
N ILE A 207 -6.48 -8.11 -20.93
CA ILE A 207 -5.70 -7.90 -19.71
C ILE A 207 -4.29 -8.45 -19.85
N MET A 208 -3.41 -8.01 -18.97
CA MET A 208 -2.04 -8.47 -18.87
C MET A 208 -1.99 -9.81 -18.12
N CYS A 209 -1.54 -10.87 -18.80
CA CYS A 209 -1.43 -12.22 -18.24
C CYS A 209 -0.06 -12.47 -17.58
N ASP A 210 0.07 -13.59 -16.85
CA ASP A 210 1.34 -13.99 -16.23
C ASP A 210 2.49 -14.05 -17.24
N ARG A 211 3.58 -13.36 -16.91
CA ARG A 211 4.82 -13.21 -17.69
C ARG A 211 4.64 -12.63 -19.09
N GLN A 212 3.51 -11.99 -19.35
CA GLN A 212 3.33 -11.25 -20.60
C GLN A 212 4.22 -10.00 -20.62
N LYS A 213 4.55 -9.53 -21.83
CA LYS A 213 5.33 -8.30 -22.04
C LYS A 213 4.42 -7.17 -22.51
N MET A 214 4.61 -5.99 -21.93
CA MET A 214 3.93 -4.75 -22.32
C MET A 214 4.96 -3.62 -22.43
N LYS A 215 4.75 -2.70 -23.37
CA LYS A 215 5.63 -1.54 -23.53
C LYS A 215 5.29 -0.49 -22.48
N GLY A 216 6.31 0.03 -21.83
CA GLY A 216 6.23 1.19 -20.97
C GLY A 216 6.93 2.39 -21.60
N HIS A 217 6.52 3.57 -21.17
CA HIS A 217 7.01 4.85 -21.61
C HIS A 217 7.77 5.55 -20.48
N GLN A 218 8.67 6.45 -20.85
CA GLN A 218 9.27 7.37 -19.89
C GLN A 218 8.28 8.49 -19.62
N GLY A 219 7.94 8.69 -18.35
CA GLY A 219 7.17 9.84 -17.90
C GLY A 219 8.10 11.01 -17.53
N VAL A 220 7.79 11.68 -16.42
CA VAL A 220 8.59 12.82 -15.95
C VAL A 220 9.84 12.33 -15.22
N SER A 221 11.02 12.74 -15.68
CA SER A 221 12.28 12.54 -14.97
C SER A 221 13.02 13.86 -14.78
N LEU A 222 13.68 14.01 -13.63
CA LEU A 222 14.46 15.20 -13.31
C LEU A 222 15.74 15.26 -14.14
N ASP A 223 16.34 14.11 -14.45
CA ASP A 223 17.51 14.02 -15.32
C ASP A 223 17.21 14.57 -16.73
N GLU A 224 16.03 14.30 -17.27
CA GLU A 224 15.62 14.82 -18.58
C GLU A 224 15.38 16.34 -18.50
N LEU A 225 14.71 16.82 -17.44
CA LEU A 225 14.52 18.25 -17.23
C LEU A 225 15.86 18.99 -17.12
N VAL A 226 16.80 18.49 -16.32
CA VAL A 226 18.15 19.04 -16.18
C VAL A 226 18.89 19.00 -17.52
N GLY A 227 18.72 17.91 -18.28
CA GLY A 227 19.26 17.78 -19.64
C GLY A 227 18.73 18.85 -20.59
N ILE A 228 17.41 19.05 -20.62
CA ILE A 228 16.74 20.07 -21.44
C ILE A 228 17.20 21.47 -21.04
N VAL A 229 17.20 21.80 -19.74
CA VAL A 229 17.63 23.12 -19.24
C VAL A 229 19.10 23.38 -19.53
N THR A 230 19.97 22.39 -19.35
CA THR A 230 21.41 22.52 -19.65
C THR A 230 21.65 22.70 -21.16
N ARG A 231 20.92 21.97 -22.01
CA ARG A 231 20.98 22.13 -23.46
C ARG A 231 20.54 23.54 -23.87
N LEU A 232 19.42 24.01 -23.32
CA LEU A 232 18.89 25.34 -23.58
C LEU A 232 19.86 26.43 -23.11
N GLY A 233 20.45 26.28 -21.92
CA GLY A 233 21.47 27.20 -21.40
C GLY A 233 22.69 27.31 -22.32
N ARG A 234 23.19 26.18 -22.83
CA ARG A 234 24.31 26.16 -23.80
C ARG A 234 23.94 26.79 -25.14
N GLU A 235 22.72 26.58 -25.62
CA GLU A 235 22.23 27.17 -26.86
C GLU A 235 22.09 28.70 -26.73
N MET A 236 21.56 29.18 -25.59
CA MET A 236 21.48 30.60 -25.27
C MET A 236 22.86 31.25 -25.14
N GLU A 237 23.82 30.57 -24.50
CA GLU A 237 25.20 31.06 -24.38
C GLU A 237 25.88 31.15 -25.75
N GLY A 238 25.69 30.15 -26.61
CA GLY A 238 26.19 30.15 -27.99
C GLY A 238 25.65 31.33 -28.81
N ILE A 239 24.34 31.56 -28.79
CA ILE A 239 23.69 32.66 -29.51
C ILE A 239 24.10 34.02 -28.93
N GLY A 240 24.15 34.11 -27.59
CA GLY A 240 24.47 35.34 -26.87
C GLY A 240 25.90 35.83 -27.14
N ILE A 241 26.89 34.93 -27.13
CA ILE A 241 28.30 35.29 -27.33
C ILE A 241 28.56 35.71 -28.79
N THR A 242 28.03 34.98 -29.78
CA THR A 242 28.30 35.32 -31.19
C THR A 242 27.60 36.61 -31.62
N ASN A 243 26.35 36.80 -31.21
CA ASN A 243 25.61 38.01 -31.57
C ASN A 243 26.11 39.23 -30.81
N SER A 244 26.50 39.10 -29.54
CA SER A 244 27.10 40.22 -28.80
C SER A 244 28.43 40.66 -29.40
N TYR A 245 29.27 39.73 -29.85
CA TYR A 245 30.52 40.08 -30.53
C TYR A 245 30.27 40.78 -31.88
N LEU A 246 29.37 40.25 -32.70
CA LEU A 246 28.99 40.88 -33.99
C LEU A 246 28.31 42.24 -33.80
N LEU A 247 27.49 42.40 -32.76
CA LEU A 247 26.88 43.68 -32.40
C LEU A 247 27.95 44.66 -31.91
N ALA A 248 28.90 44.23 -31.09
CA ALA A 248 29.99 45.08 -30.64
C ALA A 248 30.86 45.55 -31.81
N GLU A 249 31.16 44.66 -32.76
CA GLU A 249 31.94 44.99 -33.96
C GLU A 249 31.20 45.99 -34.87
N ARG A 250 29.90 45.77 -35.13
CA ARG A 250 29.07 46.71 -35.91
C ARG A 250 28.88 48.06 -35.20
N VAL A 251 28.69 48.05 -33.89
CA VAL A 251 28.57 49.28 -33.11
C VAL A 251 29.90 50.04 -33.15
N SER A 252 31.04 49.36 -33.05
CA SER A 252 32.36 49.98 -33.18
C SER A 252 32.56 50.59 -34.57
N SER A 253 32.13 49.92 -35.65
CA SER A 253 32.29 50.47 -37.01
C SER A 253 31.39 51.69 -37.23
N VAL A 254 30.14 51.64 -36.76
CA VAL A 254 29.21 52.79 -36.85
C VAL A 254 29.70 53.98 -36.03
N ILE A 255 30.29 53.74 -34.85
CA ILE A 255 30.87 54.80 -34.01
C ILE A 255 32.06 55.47 -34.71
N GLU A 256 32.94 54.69 -35.35
CA GLU A 256 34.05 55.23 -36.15
C GLU A 256 33.54 56.04 -37.35
N GLU A 257 32.54 55.54 -38.09
CA GLU A 257 31.95 56.26 -39.22
C GLU A 257 31.19 57.54 -38.79
N ALA A 258 30.55 57.51 -37.62
CA ALA A 258 29.76 58.63 -37.12
C ALA A 258 30.57 59.66 -36.31
N ARG A 259 31.86 59.43 -36.03
CA ARG A 259 32.73 60.40 -35.32
C ARG A 259 32.62 61.85 -35.80
N PRO A 260 32.73 62.17 -37.10
CA PRO A 260 32.64 63.56 -37.57
C PRO A 260 31.24 64.16 -37.43
N LEU A 261 30.19 63.33 -37.38
CA LEU A 261 28.82 63.78 -37.10
C LEU A 261 28.63 64.03 -35.60
N LEU A 262 29.19 63.17 -34.74
CA LEU A 262 29.15 63.32 -33.30
C LEU A 262 29.88 64.59 -32.83
N THR A 263 31.02 64.94 -33.44
CA THR A 263 31.72 66.21 -33.14
C THR A 263 30.91 67.43 -33.57
N LYS A 264 30.20 67.36 -34.71
CA LYS A 264 29.26 68.41 -35.13
C LYS A 264 28.07 68.53 -34.18
N ILE A 265 27.49 67.40 -33.75
CA ILE A 265 26.38 67.40 -32.79
C ILE A 265 26.83 67.97 -31.45
N GLN A 266 28.05 67.66 -30.99
CA GLN A 266 28.60 68.21 -29.77
C GLN A 266 28.77 69.74 -29.86
N ALA A 267 29.29 70.25 -30.99
CA ALA A 267 29.39 71.69 -31.22
C ALA A 267 28.01 72.37 -31.26
N MET A 268 27.02 71.77 -31.93
CA MET A 268 25.65 72.31 -31.94
C MET A 268 24.99 72.21 -30.55
N ALA A 269 25.31 71.17 -29.77
CA ALA A 269 24.80 71.03 -28.40
C ALA A 269 25.38 72.10 -27.47
N GLU A 270 26.67 72.45 -27.61
CA GLU A 270 27.28 73.57 -26.89
C GLU A 270 26.62 74.91 -27.26
N ASP A 271 26.30 75.13 -28.53
CA ASP A 271 25.58 76.34 -29.00
C ASP A 271 24.12 76.41 -28.51
N VAL A 272 23.48 75.25 -28.31
CA VAL A 272 22.08 75.15 -27.85
C VAL A 272 21.96 75.16 -26.33
N GLN A 273 23.02 74.81 -25.60
CA GLN A 273 23.08 74.84 -24.14
C GLN A 273 22.71 76.20 -23.50
N PRO A 274 23.17 77.36 -24.01
CA PRO A 274 22.72 78.66 -23.51
C PRO A 274 21.26 78.96 -23.87
N LEU A 275 20.76 78.53 -25.03
CA LEU A 275 19.35 78.69 -25.40
C LEU A 275 18.43 77.85 -24.52
N LEU A 276 18.85 76.65 -24.11
CA LEU A 276 18.12 75.86 -23.12
C LEU A 276 18.16 76.49 -21.72
N ALA A 277 19.25 77.16 -21.34
CA ALA A 277 19.31 77.91 -20.10
C ALA A 277 18.35 79.10 -20.11
N GLU A 278 18.28 79.83 -21.22
CA GLU A 278 17.34 80.94 -21.46
C GLU A 278 15.87 80.46 -21.45
N VAL A 279 15.57 79.32 -22.08
CA VAL A 279 14.21 78.72 -22.09
C VAL A 279 13.81 78.19 -20.71
N ARG A 280 14.77 77.69 -19.93
CA ARG A 280 14.56 77.26 -18.54
C ARG A 280 14.31 78.44 -17.60
N ASP A 281 14.99 79.57 -17.79
CA ASP A 281 14.84 80.77 -16.98
C ASP A 281 13.63 81.64 -17.39
N SER A 282 13.18 81.56 -18.64
CA SER A 282 12.02 82.31 -19.15
C SER A 282 10.64 81.82 -18.67
N GLY A 283 10.59 80.92 -17.68
CA GLY A 283 9.36 80.60 -16.94
C GLY A 283 8.32 79.75 -17.72
N LEU A 284 8.51 79.52 -19.02
CA LEU A 284 7.61 78.72 -19.86
C LEU A 284 7.42 77.29 -19.37
N LEU A 285 8.46 76.65 -18.82
CA LEU A 285 8.34 75.31 -18.25
C LEU A 285 7.44 75.28 -17.01
N LYS A 286 7.38 76.37 -16.23
CA LYS A 286 6.45 76.49 -15.09
C LYS A 286 5.00 76.66 -15.58
N GLU A 287 4.79 77.33 -16.71
CA GLU A 287 3.46 77.46 -17.35
C GLU A 287 2.97 76.13 -17.95
N VAL A 288 3.85 75.36 -18.57
CA VAL A 288 3.50 74.02 -19.08
C VAL A 288 3.25 73.06 -17.92
N GLU A 289 4.04 73.14 -16.83
CA GLU A 289 3.81 72.32 -15.63
C GLU A 289 2.49 72.69 -14.92
N SER A 290 2.12 73.97 -14.91
CA SER A 290 0.83 74.42 -14.33
C SER A 290 -0.37 74.01 -15.20
N LEU A 291 -0.25 74.11 -16.52
CA LEU A 291 -1.26 73.61 -17.47
C LEU A 291 -1.38 72.08 -17.44
N THR A 292 -0.27 71.37 -17.23
CA THR A 292 -0.30 69.91 -17.08
C THR A 292 -0.96 69.52 -15.77
N ARG A 293 -0.66 70.22 -14.66
CA ARG A 293 -1.36 70.02 -13.38
C ARG A 293 -2.86 70.27 -13.49
N SER A 294 -3.28 71.34 -14.17
CA SER A 294 -4.71 71.64 -14.32
C SER A 294 -5.43 70.63 -15.21
N LEU A 295 -4.78 70.12 -16.26
CA LEU A 295 -5.30 69.03 -17.09
C LEU A 295 -5.41 67.70 -16.33
N THR A 296 -4.42 67.35 -15.50
CA THR A 296 -4.49 66.14 -14.67
C THR A 296 -5.60 66.24 -13.63
N GLN A 297 -5.78 67.41 -13.03
CA GLN A 297 -6.82 67.65 -12.02
C GLN A 297 -8.23 67.63 -12.64
N ALA A 298 -8.40 68.15 -13.85
CA ALA A 298 -9.67 68.06 -14.59
C ALA A 298 -10.00 66.63 -15.07
N SER A 299 -8.99 65.75 -15.21
CA SER A 299 -9.21 64.35 -15.56
C SER A 299 -9.54 63.44 -14.38
N GLU A 300 -9.23 63.86 -13.15
CA GLU A 300 -9.58 63.11 -11.92
C GLU A 300 -10.99 63.45 -11.39
N ASP A 301 -11.59 64.59 -11.81
CA ASP A 301 -12.95 65.01 -11.44
C ASP A 301 -14.05 64.45 -12.38
N LEU A 302 -13.71 63.46 -13.22
CA LEU A 302 -14.61 62.81 -14.20
C LEU A 302 -14.61 61.29 -13.98
#